data_AF-A0A1G9UM61-F1
#
_entry.id   AF-A0A1G9UM61-F1
#
_cell.length_a   1.000
_cell.length_b   1.000
_cell.length_c   1.000
_cell.angle_alpha   90.00
_cell.angle_beta   90.00
_cell.angle_gamma   90.00
#
_symmetry.space_group_name_H-M   'P 1'
#
loop_
_entity.id
_entity.type
_entity.pdbx_description
1 polymer ?
#
loop_
_entity_poly.entity_id
_entity_poly.type
_entity_poly.pdbx_seq_one_letter_code
_entity_poly.pdbx_strand_id
1 'polypeptide(L)'
;MFGLTPKSVLKYALIFLAFPVVINFTVFLGRLPLVFGNADNWLSFWGNYTGGIISAIVATYVAVNQINKQAQKDIEKDNRDRILNQLPALVRLKIELEKIISTLKFAVDSKHKLEELKVDKIFGDLTRYPAEPIEEENWANLDRLVDIELQANLIMCKSFYKEFSNALTYPYPSVMVRIEEIEISLATDSHNAQDHADWITLREEYSKMENAQKNGFVKLEDENYIEELERLLKIINKDIEKVKQIQFVLQKF
;
A
#
# COMPACT_ATOMS: atom_id res chain seq x y z
N MET A 1 -22.33 -19.57 17.48
CA MET A 1 -21.48 -20.71 17.06
C MET A 1 -21.11 -21.51 18.29
N PHE A 2 -21.44 -22.80 18.35
CA PHE A 2 -21.00 -23.65 19.45
C PHE A 2 -19.47 -23.76 19.40
N GLY A 3 -18.79 -23.21 20.41
CA GLY A 3 -17.34 -23.28 20.57
C GLY A 3 -16.90 -24.70 20.93
N LEU A 4 -16.97 -25.63 19.97
CA LEU A 4 -16.53 -27.00 20.13
C LEU A 4 -15.00 -27.04 20.06
N THR A 5 -14.37 -26.95 21.24
CA THR A 5 -12.94 -27.22 21.37
C THR A 5 -12.65 -28.72 21.16
N PRO A 6 -11.45 -29.12 20.70
CA PRO A 6 -11.11 -30.53 20.48
C PRO A 6 -11.35 -31.43 21.72
N LYS A 7 -11.11 -30.88 22.93
CA LYS A 7 -11.39 -31.56 24.20
C LYS A 7 -12.88 -31.79 24.43
N SER A 8 -13.74 -30.85 24.04
CA SER A 8 -15.19 -31.01 24.14
C SER A 8 -15.74 -32.04 23.14
N VAL A 9 -15.20 -32.10 21.92
CA VAL A 9 -15.57 -33.11 20.92
C VAL A 9 -15.25 -34.52 21.41
N LEU A 10 -14.05 -34.73 21.98
CA LEU A 10 -13.68 -36.02 22.55
C LEU A 10 -14.60 -36.42 23.72
N LYS A 11 -14.92 -35.47 24.62
CA LYS A 11 -15.84 -35.71 25.73
C LYS A 11 -17.23 -36.14 25.25
N TYR A 12 -17.79 -35.45 24.25
CA TYR A 12 -19.11 -35.79 23.70
C TYR A 12 -19.08 -37.14 22.97
N ALA A 13 -18.02 -37.44 22.21
CA ALA A 13 -17.84 -38.74 21.57
C ALA A 13 -17.81 -39.88 22.61
N LEU A 14 -17.09 -39.68 23.72
CA LEU A 14 -17.00 -40.65 24.81
C LEU A 14 -18.35 -40.85 25.52
N ILE A 15 -19.12 -39.78 25.74
CA ILE A 15 -20.48 -39.86 26.28
C ILE A 15 -21.40 -40.61 25.32
N PHE A 16 -21.36 -40.30 24.02
CA PHE A 16 -22.16 -40.97 22.99
C PHE A 16 -21.81 -42.44 22.79
N LEU A 17 -20.54 -42.82 23.03
CA LEU A 17 -20.05 -44.20 23.03
C LEU A 17 -20.37 -44.96 24.32
N ALA A 18 -20.47 -44.27 25.47
CA ALA A 18 -20.74 -44.87 26.77
C ALA A 18 -22.25 -44.97 27.10
N PHE A 19 -23.04 -43.97 26.71
CA PHE A 19 -24.52 -43.97 26.80
C PHE A 19 -25.17 -45.30 26.38
N PRO A 20 -24.74 -45.93 25.28
CA PRO A 20 -25.36 -47.15 24.82
C PRO A 20 -24.94 -48.39 25.61
N VAL A 21 -23.70 -48.43 26.12
CA VAL A 21 -23.24 -49.45 27.07
C VAL A 21 -24.05 -49.38 28.37
N VAL A 22 -24.32 -48.16 28.85
CA VAL A 22 -25.16 -47.92 30.04
C VAL A 22 -26.60 -48.36 29.81
N ILE A 23 -27.19 -48.06 28.65
CA ILE A 23 -28.53 -48.55 28.29
C ILE A 23 -28.54 -50.08 28.22
N ASN A 24 -27.54 -50.70 27.58
CA ASN A 24 -27.46 -52.15 27.49
C ASN A 24 -27.36 -52.80 28.88
N PHE A 25 -26.50 -52.26 29.76
CA PHE A 25 -26.36 -52.74 31.14
C PHE A 25 -27.68 -52.63 31.92
N THR A 26 -28.34 -51.48 31.85
CA THR A 26 -29.59 -51.22 32.59
C THR A 26 -30.78 -52.02 32.07
N VAL A 27 -30.87 -52.24 30.76
CA VAL A 27 -31.92 -53.05 30.12
C VAL A 27 -31.76 -54.53 30.45
N PHE A 28 -30.55 -55.09 30.33
CA PHE A 28 -30.32 -56.53 30.50
C PHE A 28 -30.18 -56.96 31.97
N LEU A 29 -29.61 -56.14 32.88
CA LEU A 29 -29.63 -56.44 34.32
C LEU A 29 -30.94 -56.06 35.01
N GLY A 30 -31.64 -55.02 34.53
CA GLY A 30 -32.84 -54.48 35.18
C GLY A 30 -34.15 -55.21 34.85
N ARG A 31 -34.16 -56.13 33.86
CA ARG A 31 -35.37 -56.83 33.36
C ARG A 31 -36.56 -55.88 33.16
N LEU A 32 -36.31 -54.75 32.51
CA LEU A 32 -37.35 -53.73 32.30
C LEU A 32 -38.49 -54.32 31.44
N PRO A 33 -39.76 -54.21 31.88
CA PRO A 33 -40.89 -54.94 31.28
C PRO A 33 -41.34 -54.45 29.89
N LEU A 34 -40.68 -53.45 29.32
CA LEU A 34 -41.06 -52.78 28.07
C LEU A 34 -40.00 -52.85 26.97
N VAL A 35 -38.97 -53.69 27.14
CA VAL A 35 -37.86 -53.80 26.18
C VAL A 35 -38.17 -54.93 25.21
N PHE A 36 -38.30 -54.58 23.92
CA PHE A 36 -38.57 -55.53 22.84
C PHE A 36 -37.29 -55.90 22.08
N GLY A 37 -37.16 -57.19 21.74
CA GLY A 37 -36.09 -57.70 20.89
C GLY A 37 -35.09 -58.63 21.58
N ASN A 38 -34.52 -59.52 20.79
CA ASN A 38 -33.49 -60.51 21.13
C ASN A 38 -32.08 -59.92 20.96
N ALA A 39 -31.06 -60.60 21.48
CA ALA A 39 -29.66 -60.13 21.46
C ALA A 39 -29.19 -59.73 20.04
N ASP A 40 -29.63 -60.46 19.02
CA ASP A 40 -29.31 -60.17 17.62
C ASP A 40 -29.90 -58.83 17.13
N ASN A 41 -31.11 -58.47 17.56
CA ASN A 41 -31.74 -57.19 17.20
C ASN A 41 -30.96 -56.02 17.81
N TRP A 42 -30.50 -56.18 19.05
CA TRP A 42 -29.69 -55.18 19.75
C TRP A 42 -28.29 -55.06 19.12
N LEU A 43 -27.66 -56.18 18.77
CA LEU A 43 -26.39 -56.18 18.05
C LEU A 43 -26.50 -55.47 16.69
N SER A 44 -27.59 -55.70 15.96
CA SER A 44 -27.85 -55.04 14.69
C SER A 44 -28.09 -53.53 14.85
N PHE A 45 -28.84 -53.12 15.89
CA PHE A 45 -28.96 -51.71 16.28
C PHE A 45 -27.60 -51.08 16.59
N TRP A 46 -26.72 -51.81 17.30
CA TRP A 46 -25.36 -51.34 17.60
C TRP A 46 -24.49 -51.12 16.36
N GLY A 47 -24.54 -52.06 15.41
CA GLY A 47 -23.83 -51.92 14.14
C GLY A 47 -24.25 -50.65 13.39
N ASN A 48 -25.55 -50.37 13.34
CA ASN A 48 -26.08 -49.18 12.67
C ASN A 48 -25.74 -47.88 13.42
N TYR A 49 -25.88 -47.86 14.74
CA TYR A 49 -25.59 -46.67 15.56
C TYR A 49 -24.09 -46.30 15.54
N THR A 50 -23.21 -47.29 15.70
CA THR A 50 -21.75 -47.09 15.62
C THR A 50 -21.32 -46.69 14.21
N GLY A 51 -21.93 -47.27 13.17
CA GLY A 51 -21.76 -46.83 11.79
C GLY A 51 -22.09 -45.36 11.61
N GLY A 52 -23.23 -44.89 12.14
CA GLY A 52 -23.62 -43.47 12.09
C GLY A 52 -22.64 -42.53 12.79
N ILE A 53 -22.12 -42.90 13.96
CA ILE A 53 -21.10 -42.11 14.67
C ILE A 53 -19.79 -42.04 13.87
N ILE A 54 -19.31 -43.17 13.35
CA ILE A 54 -18.09 -43.22 12.55
C ILE A 54 -18.27 -42.38 11.27
N SER A 55 -19.41 -42.49 10.59
CA SER A 55 -19.73 -41.66 9.42
C SER A 55 -19.74 -40.18 9.76
N ALA A 56 -20.31 -39.77 10.90
CA ALA A 56 -20.32 -38.37 11.33
C ALA A 56 -18.90 -37.84 11.64
N ILE A 57 -18.05 -38.66 12.28
CA ILE A 57 -16.64 -38.31 12.55
C ILE A 57 -15.87 -38.14 11.24
N VAL A 58 -16.00 -39.10 10.32
CA VAL A 58 -15.31 -39.05 9.01
C VAL A 58 -15.80 -37.85 8.19
N ALA A 59 -17.11 -37.62 8.12
CA ALA A 59 -17.67 -36.47 7.41
C ALA A 59 -17.16 -35.14 7.99
N THR A 60 -17.14 -35.02 9.33
CA THR A 60 -16.62 -33.82 10.01
C THR A 60 -15.14 -33.62 9.71
N TYR A 61 -14.33 -34.69 9.79
CA TYR A 61 -12.90 -34.63 9.49
C TYR A 61 -12.63 -34.19 8.04
N VAL A 62 -13.33 -34.78 7.07
CA VAL A 62 -13.22 -34.42 5.65
C VAL A 62 -13.64 -32.96 5.43
N ALA A 63 -14.77 -32.54 6.01
CA ALA A 63 -15.25 -31.16 5.89
C ALA A 63 -14.24 -30.15 6.45
N VAL A 64 -13.70 -30.37 7.65
CA VAL A 64 -12.68 -29.49 8.24
C VAL A 64 -11.42 -29.43 7.39
N ASN A 65 -10.94 -30.57 6.89
CA ASN A 65 -9.76 -30.60 6.03
C ASN A 65 -10.00 -29.89 4.68
N GLN A 66 -11.19 -30.04 4.09
CA GLN A 66 -11.57 -29.33 2.87
C GLN A 66 -11.65 -27.82 3.11
N ILE A 67 -12.27 -27.37 4.20
CA ILE A 67 -12.35 -25.95 4.57
C ILE A 67 -10.95 -25.35 4.73
N ASN A 68 -10.07 -26.03 5.46
CA ASN A 68 -8.70 -25.54 5.69
C ASN A 68 -7.90 -25.45 4.38
N LYS A 69 -8.00 -26.47 3.50
CA LYS A 69 -7.36 -26.46 2.19
C LYS A 69 -7.93 -25.38 1.27
N GLN A 70 -9.24 -25.15 1.32
CA GLN A 70 -9.89 -24.10 0.54
C GLN A 70 -9.44 -22.72 1.03
N ALA A 71 -9.43 -22.49 2.34
CA ALA A 71 -8.95 -21.24 2.93
C ALA A 71 -7.50 -20.95 2.54
N GLN A 72 -6.62 -21.95 2.54
CA GLN A 72 -5.24 -21.78 2.06
C GLN A 72 -5.17 -21.39 0.59
N LYS A 73 -5.92 -22.09 -0.28
CA LYS A 73 -5.99 -21.76 -1.71
C LYS A 73 -6.55 -20.36 -1.96
N ASP A 74 -7.53 -19.95 -1.19
CA ASP A 74 -8.14 -18.62 -1.31
C ASP A 74 -7.15 -17.52 -0.90
N ILE A 75 -6.37 -17.73 0.17
CA ILE A 75 -5.29 -16.82 0.58
C ILE A 75 -4.19 -16.74 -0.50
N GLU A 76 -3.76 -17.87 -1.04
CA GLU A 76 -2.75 -17.90 -2.11
C GLU A 76 -3.25 -17.20 -3.38
N LYS A 77 -4.51 -17.43 -3.73
CA LYS A 77 -5.16 -16.76 -4.86
C LYS A 77 -5.27 -15.26 -4.65
N ASP A 78 -5.75 -14.82 -3.49
CA ASP A 78 -5.90 -13.39 -3.17
C ASP A 78 -4.54 -12.68 -3.19
N ASN A 79 -3.52 -13.25 -2.53
CA ASN A 79 -2.16 -12.70 -2.56
C ASN A 79 -1.62 -12.58 -3.98
N ARG A 80 -1.84 -13.60 -4.82
CA ARG A 80 -1.43 -13.59 -6.22
C ARG A 80 -2.18 -12.53 -7.03
N ASP A 81 -3.49 -12.44 -6.86
CA ASP A 81 -4.32 -11.48 -7.57
C ASP A 81 -3.93 -10.04 -7.19
N ARG A 82 -3.61 -9.78 -5.92
CA ARG A 82 -3.02 -8.50 -5.45
C ARG A 82 -1.70 -8.18 -6.14
N ILE A 83 -0.79 -9.16 -6.22
CA ILE A 83 0.51 -8.98 -6.89
C ILE A 83 0.33 -8.68 -8.39
N LEU A 84 -0.64 -9.29 -9.06
CA LEU A 84 -0.91 -9.04 -10.48
C LEU A 84 -1.55 -7.66 -10.70
N ASN A 85 -2.48 -7.27 -9.83
CA ASN A 85 -3.25 -6.04 -9.95
C ASN A 85 -2.41 -4.76 -9.72
N GLN A 86 -1.20 -4.89 -9.17
CA GLN A 86 -0.30 -3.74 -8.99
C GLN A 86 0.49 -3.37 -10.26
N LEU A 87 0.51 -4.23 -11.30
CA LEU A 87 1.32 -3.99 -12.51
C LEU A 87 1.00 -2.65 -13.21
N PRO A 88 -0.27 -2.26 -13.43
CA PRO A 88 -0.57 -0.97 -14.04
C PRO A 88 -0.06 0.21 -13.21
N ALA A 89 -0.14 0.12 -11.87
CA ALA A 89 0.36 1.15 -10.98
C ALA A 89 1.89 1.26 -11.06
N LEU A 90 2.60 0.13 -10.99
CA LEU A 90 4.06 0.10 -11.12
C LEU A 90 4.56 0.70 -12.44
N VAL A 91 3.89 0.40 -13.56
CA VAL A 91 4.26 0.95 -14.87
C VAL A 91 4.06 2.46 -14.94
N ARG A 92 2.95 2.98 -14.42
CA ARG A 92 2.70 4.43 -14.36
C ARG A 92 3.73 5.14 -13.47
N LEU A 93 4.02 4.58 -12.30
CA LEU A 93 5.03 5.11 -11.37
C LEU A 93 6.43 5.09 -11.97
N LYS A 94 6.77 4.07 -12.75
CA LYS A 94 8.04 4.02 -13.49
C LYS A 94 8.19 5.22 -14.41
N ILE A 95 7.16 5.50 -15.24
CA ILE A 95 7.18 6.60 -16.20
C ILE A 95 7.33 7.94 -15.48
N GLU A 96 6.57 8.15 -14.40
CA GLU A 96 6.66 9.36 -13.59
C GLU A 96 8.04 9.55 -12.95
N LEU A 97 8.62 8.49 -12.37
CA LEU A 97 9.95 8.58 -11.76
C LEU A 97 11.03 8.88 -12.80
N GLU A 98 10.97 8.27 -13.99
CA GLU A 98 11.91 8.57 -15.07
C GLU A 98 11.84 10.04 -15.50
N LYS A 99 10.62 10.59 -15.58
CA LYS A 99 10.35 12.01 -15.86
C LYS A 99 10.86 12.94 -14.74
N ILE A 100 10.64 12.58 -13.49
CA ILE A 100 11.14 13.34 -12.33
C ILE A 100 12.66 13.36 -12.34
N ILE A 101 13.31 12.20 -12.48
CA ILE A 101 14.77 12.08 -12.48
C ILE A 101 15.38 12.92 -13.60
N SER A 102 14.83 12.85 -14.82
CA SER A 102 15.35 13.63 -15.95
C SER A 102 15.21 15.14 -15.72
N THR A 103 14.08 15.59 -15.18
CA THR A 103 13.84 17.00 -14.84
C THR A 103 14.81 17.49 -13.77
N LEU A 104 15.02 16.71 -12.71
CA LEU A 104 15.93 17.08 -11.62
C LEU A 104 17.39 17.14 -12.08
N LYS A 105 17.84 16.17 -12.90
CA LYS A 105 19.18 16.20 -13.50
C LYS A 105 19.37 17.45 -14.36
N PHE A 106 18.39 17.77 -15.20
CA PHE A 106 18.44 18.98 -16.02
C PHE A 106 18.53 20.26 -15.17
N ALA A 107 17.79 20.34 -14.06
CA ALA A 107 17.85 21.48 -13.15
C ALA A 107 19.23 21.65 -12.51
N VAL A 108 19.84 20.55 -12.03
CA VAL A 108 21.19 20.54 -11.45
C VAL A 108 22.24 20.93 -12.50
N ASP A 109 22.21 20.32 -13.69
CA ASP A 109 23.11 20.65 -14.79
C ASP A 109 23.00 22.13 -15.21
N SER A 110 21.79 22.67 -15.23
CA SER A 110 21.52 24.06 -15.59
C SER A 110 22.05 25.01 -14.51
N LYS A 111 21.90 24.67 -13.23
CA LYS A 111 22.48 25.43 -12.12
C LYS A 111 24.00 25.48 -12.21
N HIS A 112 24.68 24.34 -12.39
CA HIS A 112 26.13 24.31 -12.52
C HIS A 112 26.65 25.13 -13.71
N LYS A 113 25.96 25.09 -14.86
CA LYS A 113 26.32 25.93 -16.02
C LYS A 113 26.23 27.42 -15.71
N LEU A 114 25.22 27.85 -14.95
CA LEU A 114 25.07 29.26 -14.54
C LEU A 114 26.18 29.68 -13.56
N GLU A 115 26.54 28.79 -12.62
CA GLU A 115 27.65 29.00 -11.68
C GLU A 115 29.00 29.12 -12.41
N GLU A 116 29.25 28.27 -13.40
CA GLU A 116 30.47 28.30 -14.23
C GLU A 116 30.59 29.61 -15.03
N LEU A 117 29.47 30.10 -15.55
CA LEU A 117 29.41 31.35 -16.31
C LEU A 117 29.59 32.60 -15.43
N LYS A 118 29.71 32.45 -14.10
CA LYS A 118 29.77 33.55 -13.13
C LYS A 118 28.65 34.57 -13.34
N VAL A 119 27.49 34.09 -13.77
CA VAL A 119 26.29 34.92 -13.82
C VAL A 119 26.05 35.41 -12.40
N ASP A 120 25.80 36.72 -12.27
CA ASP A 120 25.62 37.35 -10.97
C ASP A 120 24.60 36.55 -10.15
N LYS A 121 24.87 36.31 -8.85
CA LYS A 121 24.05 35.40 -8.01
C LYS A 121 22.57 35.75 -8.07
N ILE A 122 22.28 37.05 -8.15
CA ILE A 122 20.94 37.61 -8.30
C ILE A 122 20.26 37.12 -9.57
N PHE A 123 20.95 37.05 -10.71
CA PHE A 123 20.38 36.54 -11.96
C PHE A 123 20.28 35.00 -11.98
N GLY A 124 21.22 34.30 -11.32
CA GLY A 124 21.20 32.84 -11.19
C GLY A 124 19.98 32.34 -10.42
N ASP A 125 19.68 32.94 -9.27
CA ASP A 125 18.54 32.59 -8.40
C ASP A 125 17.18 32.91 -9.04
N LEU A 126 17.14 33.85 -9.98
CA LEU A 126 15.93 34.27 -10.70
C LEU A 126 15.62 33.44 -11.95
N THR A 127 16.47 32.46 -12.29
CA THR A 127 16.32 31.68 -13.52
C THR A 127 15.21 30.65 -13.38
N ARG A 128 14.22 30.67 -14.29
CA ARG A 128 13.22 29.61 -14.36
C ARG A 128 13.86 28.34 -14.89
N TYR A 129 13.70 27.25 -14.15
CA TYR A 129 14.02 25.93 -14.64
C TYR A 129 12.73 25.30 -15.16
N PRO A 130 12.67 24.85 -16.43
CA PRO A 130 11.52 24.11 -16.92
C PRO A 130 11.39 22.83 -16.09
N ALA A 131 10.35 22.77 -15.27
CA ALA A 131 9.95 21.56 -14.55
C ALA A 131 8.52 21.22 -14.94
N GLU A 132 8.29 19.97 -15.32
CA GLU A 132 6.96 19.51 -15.66
C GLU A 132 6.16 19.18 -14.40
N PRO A 133 4.87 19.57 -14.34
CA PRO A 133 4.03 19.21 -13.21
C PRO A 133 3.82 17.70 -13.14
N ILE A 134 3.60 17.21 -11.91
CA ILE A 134 3.26 15.80 -11.66
C ILE A 134 1.91 15.47 -12.28
N GLU A 135 1.82 14.31 -12.95
CA GLU A 135 0.53 13.78 -13.40
C GLU A 135 -0.14 13.01 -12.26
N GLU A 136 -1.04 13.67 -11.52
CA GLU A 136 -1.69 13.10 -10.34
C GLU A 136 -2.37 11.74 -10.60
N GLU A 137 -2.84 11.48 -11.82
CA GLU A 137 -3.45 10.19 -12.21
C GLU A 137 -2.45 9.02 -12.14
N ASN A 138 -1.18 9.25 -12.43
CA ASN A 138 -0.14 8.23 -12.38
C ASN A 138 0.18 7.80 -10.94
N TRP A 139 -0.23 8.61 -9.95
CA TRP A 139 -0.05 8.37 -8.52
C TRP A 139 -1.33 7.90 -7.81
N ALA A 140 -2.48 7.88 -8.48
CA ALA A 140 -3.78 7.63 -7.87
C ALA A 140 -3.95 6.22 -7.27
N ASN A 141 -3.11 5.27 -7.67
CA ASN A 141 -3.20 3.86 -7.29
C ASN A 141 -1.98 3.37 -6.49
N LEU A 142 -1.33 4.27 -5.74
CA LEU A 142 -0.20 3.91 -4.86
C LEU A 142 -0.59 2.85 -3.81
N ASP A 143 -1.83 2.90 -3.33
CA ASP A 143 -2.43 1.97 -2.36
C ASP A 143 -2.45 0.51 -2.86
N ARG A 144 -2.36 0.29 -4.17
CA ARG A 144 -2.33 -1.05 -4.78
C ARG A 144 -0.98 -1.76 -4.65
N LEU A 145 0.09 -1.05 -4.34
CA LEU A 145 1.40 -1.67 -4.17
C LEU A 145 1.40 -2.59 -2.95
N VAL A 146 2.03 -3.75 -3.04
CA VAL A 146 2.09 -4.67 -1.89
C VAL A 146 3.12 -4.20 -0.84
N ASP A 147 4.19 -3.55 -1.30
CA ASP A 147 5.29 -3.08 -0.46
C ASP A 147 4.98 -1.70 0.16
N ILE A 148 4.75 -1.68 1.47
CA ILE A 148 4.39 -0.47 2.25
C ILE A 148 5.57 0.51 2.33
N GLU A 149 6.80 0.01 2.41
CA GLU A 149 7.99 0.86 2.48
C GLU A 149 8.21 1.57 1.14
N LEU A 150 8.04 0.85 0.03
CA LEU A 150 8.06 1.45 -1.31
C LEU A 150 6.98 2.52 -1.46
N GLN A 151 5.75 2.28 -0.97
CA GLN A 151 4.68 3.29 -0.99
C GLN A 151 5.09 4.56 -0.25
N ALA A 152 5.63 4.43 0.97
CA ALA A 152 6.04 5.57 1.78
C ALA A 152 7.13 6.39 1.08
N ASN A 153 8.14 5.73 0.52
CA ASN A 153 9.23 6.38 -0.20
C ASN A 153 8.72 7.11 -1.47
N LEU A 154 7.78 6.51 -2.18
CA LEU A 154 7.12 7.13 -3.33
C LEU A 154 6.31 8.38 -2.94
N ILE A 155 5.60 8.34 -1.81
CA ILE A 155 4.86 9.51 -1.29
C ILE A 155 5.82 10.64 -0.94
N MET A 156 6.94 10.34 -0.27
CA MET A 156 7.97 11.33 0.03
C MET A 156 8.57 11.92 -1.25
N CYS A 157 8.86 11.08 -2.24
CA CYS A 157 9.29 11.51 -3.57
C CYS A 157 8.31 12.48 -4.22
N LYS A 158 7.03 12.11 -4.29
CA LYS A 158 5.98 12.95 -4.85
C LYS A 158 5.88 14.30 -4.14
N SER A 159 5.88 14.29 -2.81
CA SER A 159 5.77 15.51 -2.00
C SER A 159 6.94 16.45 -2.26
N PHE A 160 8.16 15.92 -2.20
CA PHE A 160 9.37 16.69 -2.47
C PHE A 160 9.35 17.29 -3.88
N TYR A 161 9.12 16.47 -4.90
CA TYR A 161 9.16 16.97 -6.28
C TYR A 161 8.06 17.99 -6.55
N LYS A 162 6.87 17.83 -5.98
CA LYS A 162 5.78 18.81 -6.11
C LYS A 162 6.16 20.17 -5.55
N GLU A 163 6.73 20.20 -4.35
CA GLU A 163 7.20 21.44 -3.73
C GLU A 163 8.34 22.07 -4.54
N PHE A 164 9.32 21.27 -4.91
CA PHE A 164 10.50 21.77 -5.61
C PHE A 164 10.22 22.21 -7.05
N SER A 165 9.41 21.47 -7.82
CA SER A 165 9.01 21.85 -9.18
C SER A 165 8.19 23.15 -9.21
N ASN A 166 7.33 23.37 -8.21
CA ASN A 166 6.64 24.65 -8.04
C ASN A 166 7.64 25.78 -7.79
N ALA A 167 8.64 25.55 -6.93
CA ALA A 167 9.68 26.54 -6.67
C ALA A 167 10.57 26.82 -7.90
N LEU A 168 10.88 25.80 -8.71
CA LEU A 168 11.67 25.92 -9.94
C LEU A 168 10.96 26.72 -11.04
N THR A 169 9.64 26.61 -11.10
CA THR A 169 8.79 27.27 -12.12
C THR A 169 8.24 28.61 -11.66
N TYR A 170 8.50 28.99 -10.40
CA TYR A 170 8.02 30.22 -9.79
C TYR A 170 8.52 31.47 -10.56
N PRO A 171 7.66 32.46 -10.85
CA PRO A 171 8.00 33.61 -11.66
C PRO A 171 8.76 34.69 -10.86
N TYR A 172 9.91 34.36 -10.26
CA TYR A 172 10.65 35.27 -9.37
C TYR A 172 10.86 36.69 -9.93
N PRO A 173 11.30 36.91 -11.19
CA PRO A 173 11.51 38.26 -11.71
C PRO A 173 10.23 39.11 -11.68
N SER A 174 9.10 38.52 -12.06
CA SER A 174 7.81 39.21 -12.12
C SER A 174 7.30 39.54 -10.71
N VAL A 175 7.50 38.63 -9.75
CA VAL A 175 7.10 38.84 -8.36
C VAL A 175 7.99 39.88 -7.68
N MET A 176 9.30 39.85 -7.92
CA MET A 176 10.25 40.81 -7.36
C MET A 176 9.92 42.24 -7.80
N VAL A 177 9.70 42.46 -9.10
CA VAL A 177 9.26 43.76 -9.63
C VAL A 177 7.96 44.21 -8.96
N ARG A 178 7.00 43.29 -8.75
CA ARG A 178 5.74 43.63 -8.09
C ARG A 178 5.92 44.01 -6.62
N ILE A 179 6.80 43.32 -5.89
CA ILE A 179 7.15 43.66 -4.51
C ILE A 179 7.75 45.07 -4.46
N GLU A 180 8.71 45.38 -5.34
CA GLU A 180 9.35 46.70 -5.42
C GLU A 180 8.34 47.82 -5.74
N GLU A 181 7.42 47.60 -6.69
CA GLU A 181 6.35 48.55 -7.00
C GLU A 181 5.50 48.89 -5.78
N ILE A 182 5.12 47.88 -4.99
CA ILE A 182 4.32 48.06 -3.78
C ILE A 182 5.14 48.73 -2.67
N GLU A 183 6.43 48.41 -2.53
CA GLU A 183 7.32 49.09 -1.56
C GLU A 183 7.43 50.60 -1.87
N ILE A 184 7.51 50.97 -3.15
CA ILE A 184 7.51 52.36 -3.57
C ILE A 184 6.16 53.03 -3.28
N SER A 185 5.03 52.37 -3.53
CA SER A 185 3.70 52.94 -3.25
C SER A 185 3.43 53.15 -1.75
N LEU A 186 3.95 52.26 -0.91
CA LEU A 186 3.89 52.39 0.54
C LEU A 186 4.78 53.53 1.07
N ALA A 187 5.89 53.84 0.37
CA ALA A 187 6.80 54.91 0.78
C ALA A 187 6.33 56.33 0.39
N THR A 188 5.42 56.47 -0.59
CA THR A 188 5.01 57.77 -1.19
C THR A 188 3.68 58.33 -0.66
N ASP A 189 3.28 57.95 0.55
CA ASP A 189 2.05 58.39 1.25
C ASP A 189 0.70 58.00 0.59
N SER A 190 0.68 57.24 -0.51
CA SER A 190 -0.54 56.68 -1.13
C SER A 190 -1.05 55.42 -0.43
N HIS A 191 -1.27 55.50 0.89
CA HIS A 191 -1.56 54.34 1.74
C HIS A 191 -2.94 53.73 1.45
N ASN A 192 -2.92 52.50 0.95
CA ASN A 192 -4.05 51.60 0.84
C ASN A 192 -3.76 50.37 1.73
N ALA A 193 -4.65 50.01 2.66
CA ALA A 193 -4.49 48.83 3.51
C ALA A 193 -4.35 47.52 2.71
N GLN A 194 -4.90 47.47 1.49
CA GLN A 194 -4.75 46.35 0.58
C GLN A 194 -3.31 46.20 0.07
N ASP A 195 -2.63 47.30 -0.28
CA ASP A 195 -1.25 47.25 -0.78
C ASP A 195 -0.31 46.66 0.28
N HIS A 196 -0.54 46.99 1.56
CA HIS A 196 0.23 46.40 2.65
C HIS A 196 -0.03 44.89 2.81
N ALA A 197 -1.29 44.45 2.72
CA ALA A 197 -1.65 43.04 2.79
C ALA A 197 -1.10 42.23 1.60
N ASP A 198 -1.16 42.80 0.40
CA ASP A 198 -0.61 42.21 -0.82
C ASP A 198 0.92 42.09 -0.74
N TRP A 199 1.61 43.12 -0.22
CA TRP A 199 3.05 43.08 0.01
C TRP A 199 3.46 41.96 0.98
N ILE A 200 2.77 41.83 2.12
CA ILE A 200 3.05 40.76 3.09
C ILE A 200 2.89 39.40 2.40
N THR A 201 1.77 39.19 1.71
CA THR A 201 1.46 37.91 1.06
C THR A 201 2.50 37.55 0.00
N LEU A 202 2.83 38.49 -0.89
CA LEU A 202 3.81 38.25 -1.96
C LEU A 202 5.21 38.02 -1.42
N ARG A 203 5.61 38.73 -0.36
CA ARG A 203 6.93 38.57 0.26
C ARG A 203 7.06 37.24 1.00
N GLU A 204 5.99 36.81 1.68
CA GLU A 204 5.92 35.49 2.31
C GLU A 204 5.97 34.37 1.26
N GLU A 205 5.21 34.50 0.17
CA GLU A 205 5.22 33.53 -0.93
C GLU A 205 6.60 33.47 -1.60
N TYR A 206 7.20 34.62 -1.92
CA TYR A 206 8.55 34.72 -2.48
C TYR A 206 9.56 34.01 -1.59
N SER A 207 9.60 34.33 -0.29
CA SER A 207 10.54 33.72 0.65
C SER A 207 10.32 32.23 0.80
N LYS A 208 9.06 31.77 0.80
CA LYS A 208 8.74 30.35 0.83
C LYS A 208 9.29 29.62 -0.40
N MET A 209 9.07 30.16 -1.60
CA MET A 209 9.54 29.55 -2.84
C MET A 209 11.07 29.55 -2.93
N GLU A 210 11.71 30.66 -2.57
CA GLU A 210 13.17 30.79 -2.53
C GLU A 210 13.79 29.74 -1.60
N ASN A 211 13.24 29.59 -0.40
CA ASN A 211 13.66 28.57 0.55
C ASN A 211 13.43 27.15 0.02
N ALA A 212 12.27 26.88 -0.60
CA ALA A 212 11.98 25.58 -1.19
C ALA A 212 12.95 25.24 -2.35
N GLN A 213 13.30 26.21 -3.19
CA GLN A 213 14.27 26.03 -4.27
C GLN A 213 15.66 25.75 -3.70
N LYS A 214 16.13 26.56 -2.74
CA LYS A 214 17.43 26.38 -2.10
C LYS A 214 17.54 25.02 -1.40
N ASN A 215 16.55 24.68 -0.59
CA ASN A 215 16.51 23.39 0.11
C ASN A 215 16.43 22.22 -0.88
N GLY A 216 15.70 22.39 -1.99
CA GLY A 216 15.63 21.38 -3.04
C GLY A 216 16.99 21.12 -3.67
N PHE A 217 17.76 22.14 -4.02
CA PHE A 217 19.11 21.96 -4.55
C PHE A 217 20.08 21.35 -3.53
N VAL A 218 20.04 21.80 -2.27
CA VAL A 218 20.81 21.18 -1.18
C VAL A 218 20.51 19.68 -1.11
N LYS A 219 19.24 19.30 -1.17
CA LYS A 219 18.84 17.89 -1.13
C LYS A 219 19.38 17.10 -2.34
N LEU A 220 19.39 17.70 -3.53
CA LEU A 220 19.89 17.03 -4.73
C LEU A 220 21.41 16.83 -4.72
N GLU A 221 22.15 17.84 -4.28
CA GLU A 221 23.62 17.88 -4.33
C GLU A 221 24.26 17.24 -3.09
N ASP A 222 23.81 17.59 -1.89
CA ASP A 222 24.43 17.18 -0.63
C ASP A 222 23.90 15.82 -0.13
N GLU A 223 22.62 15.52 -0.38
CA GLU A 223 21.98 14.27 0.08
C GLU A 223 21.93 13.18 -1.01
N ASN A 224 22.48 13.43 -2.20
CA ASN A 224 22.46 12.51 -3.35
C ASN A 224 21.05 11.99 -3.69
N TYR A 225 20.03 12.84 -3.56
CA TYR A 225 18.64 12.43 -3.70
C TYR A 225 18.30 11.87 -5.09
N ILE A 226 19.01 12.29 -6.15
CA ILE A 226 18.87 11.70 -7.49
C ILE A 226 19.22 10.20 -7.48
N GLU A 227 20.27 9.80 -6.75
CA GLU A 227 20.63 8.38 -6.62
C GLU A 227 19.56 7.59 -5.86
N GLU A 228 18.92 8.21 -4.87
CA GLU A 228 17.81 7.59 -4.14
C GLU A 228 16.63 7.31 -5.07
N LEU A 229 16.27 8.27 -5.92
CA LEU A 229 15.22 8.11 -6.94
C LEU A 229 15.58 7.00 -7.95
N GLU A 230 16.83 6.92 -8.38
CA GLU A 230 17.30 5.84 -9.25
C GLU A 230 17.23 4.46 -8.57
N ARG A 231 17.51 4.39 -7.26
CA ARG A 231 17.32 3.16 -6.47
C ARG A 231 15.84 2.77 -6.40
N LEU A 232 14.93 3.72 -6.17
CA LEU A 232 13.48 3.46 -6.18
C LEU A 232 13.02 2.97 -7.55
N LEU A 233 13.48 3.60 -8.63
CA LEU A 233 13.20 3.17 -10.00
C LEU A 233 13.70 1.74 -10.27
N LYS A 234 14.87 1.37 -9.75
CA LYS A 234 15.40 0.01 -9.85
C LYS A 234 14.54 -1.01 -9.10
N ILE A 235 14.03 -0.65 -7.92
CA ILE A 235 13.10 -1.49 -7.15
C ILE A 235 11.81 -1.72 -7.94
N ILE A 236 11.21 -0.65 -8.49
CA ILE A 236 9.99 -0.73 -9.31
C ILE A 236 10.21 -1.60 -10.54
N ASN A 237 11.33 -1.43 -11.26
CA ASN A 237 11.64 -2.29 -12.42
C ASN A 237 11.76 -3.76 -12.01
N LYS A 238 12.41 -4.05 -10.87
CA LYS A 238 12.50 -5.42 -10.35
C LYS A 238 11.12 -6.00 -10.05
N ASP A 239 10.22 -5.23 -9.45
CA ASP A 239 8.87 -5.68 -9.12
C ASP A 239 8.00 -5.86 -10.36
N ILE A 240 8.12 -5.00 -11.37
CA ILE A 240 7.48 -5.19 -12.69
C ILE A 240 7.89 -6.53 -13.29
N GLU A 241 9.19 -6.86 -13.29
CA GLU A 241 9.68 -8.11 -13.85
C GLU A 241 9.21 -9.34 -13.06
N LYS A 242 9.16 -9.26 -11.72
CA LYS A 242 8.56 -10.31 -10.90
C LYS A 242 7.09 -10.56 -11.28
N VAL A 243 6.30 -9.49 -11.42
CA VAL A 243 4.87 -9.61 -11.76
C VAL A 243 4.68 -10.20 -13.16
N LYS A 244 5.49 -9.78 -14.14
CA LYS A 244 5.48 -10.37 -15.50
C LYS A 244 5.83 -11.86 -15.49
N GLN A 245 6.82 -12.27 -14.71
CA GLN A 245 7.19 -13.69 -14.59
C GLN A 245 6.03 -14.52 -14.05
N ILE A 246 5.33 -14.03 -13.02
CA ILE A 246 4.14 -14.69 -12.47
C ILE A 246 3.04 -14.80 -13.53
N GLN A 247 2.77 -13.71 -14.27
CA GLN A 247 1.77 -13.70 -15.34
C GLN A 247 2.10 -14.70 -16.45
N PHE A 248 3.37 -14.78 -16.86
CA PHE A 248 3.83 -15.71 -17.90
C PHE A 248 3.68 -17.18 -17.48
N VAL A 249 3.99 -17.50 -16.22
CA VAL A 249 3.77 -18.85 -15.67
C VAL A 249 2.29 -19.21 -15.72
N LEU A 250 1.39 -18.28 -15.37
CA LEU A 250 -0.05 -18.52 -15.40
C LEU A 250 -0.62 -18.71 -16.80
N GLN A 251 -0.06 -18.09 -17.83
CA GLN A 251 -0.51 -18.28 -19.22
C GLN A 251 -0.14 -19.65 -19.81
N LYS A 252 0.78 -20.38 -19.17
CA LYS A 252 1.22 -21.72 -19.62
C LYS A 252 0.40 -22.88 -19.05
N PHE A 253 -0.49 -22.62 -18.09
CA PHE A 253 -1.34 -23.61 -17.43
C PHE A 253 -2.81 -23.29 -17.67
#